data_AF-A0A520A1E4-F1
#
_entry.id   AF-A0A520A1E4-F1
#
_cell.length_a   1.000
_cell.length_b   1.000
_cell.length_c   1.000
_cell.angle_alpha   90.00
_cell.angle_beta   90.00
_cell.angle_gamma   90.00
#
_symmetry.space_group_name_H-M   'P 1'
#
loop_
_entity.id
_entity.type
_entity.pdbx_description
1 polymer ?
#
loop_
_entity_poly.entity_id
_entity_poly.type
_entity_poly.pdbx_seq_one_letter_code
_entity_poly.pdbx_strand_id
1 'polypeptide(L)'
;MKKILLLITLSIFFFQGYSQVIDRFNPDTVKTITLDSTVNIKAERLNVETFIRAVINDTSFYQAFRDMKRYTFIAENRIYSYDKKNKVDGKIYRKIKHNNSGPYKMEYLVKEDEGKMYKKNGKYQLYTVEMFDYIFMNAYNTDFVPNAPAGDGKGG
;
A
#
# COMPACT_ATOMS: atom_id res chain seq x y z
N MET A 1 14.32 48.04 56.35
CA MET A 1 13.26 47.07 55.99
C MET A 1 12.57 47.39 54.67
N LYS A 2 12.04 48.61 54.43
CA LYS A 2 11.36 48.98 53.16
C LYS A 2 12.23 48.81 51.89
N LYS A 3 13.52 49.15 51.97
CA LYS A 3 14.46 48.99 50.83
C LYS A 3 14.75 47.53 50.46
N ILE A 4 14.73 46.63 51.44
CA ILE A 4 14.92 45.19 51.23
C ILE A 4 13.67 44.60 50.57
N LEU A 5 12.48 45.02 51.02
CA LEU A 5 11.22 44.61 50.42
C LEU A 5 11.15 45.00 48.94
N LEU A 6 11.63 46.20 48.59
CA LEU A 6 11.65 46.72 47.22
C LEU A 6 12.63 45.96 46.31
N LEU A 7 13.76 45.50 46.86
CA LEU A 7 14.75 44.69 46.16
C LEU A 7 14.23 43.28 45.85
N ILE A 8 13.43 42.71 46.77
CA ILE A 8 12.79 41.40 46.60
C ILE A 8 11.70 41.49 45.52
N THR A 9 10.86 42.53 45.52
CA THR A 9 9.85 42.71 44.47
C THR A 9 10.46 42.96 43.10
N LEU A 10 11.58 43.69 43.01
CA LEU A 10 12.25 43.91 41.73
C LEU A 10 12.87 42.62 41.17
N SER A 11 13.35 41.72 42.03
CA SER A 11 13.95 40.44 41.61
C SER A 11 12.94 39.46 41.01
N ILE A 12 11.65 39.57 41.36
CA ILE A 12 10.59 38.71 40.82
C ILE A 12 10.30 39.02 39.33
N PHE A 13 10.56 40.26 38.87
CA PHE A 13 10.38 40.64 37.47
C PHE A 13 11.49 40.16 36.52
N PHE A 14 12.60 39.63 37.04
CA PHE A 14 13.70 39.08 36.24
C PHE A 14 13.61 37.56 36.01
N PHE A 15 12.59 36.89 36.57
CA PHE A 15 12.33 35.50 36.24
C PHE A 15 11.72 35.40 34.84
N GLN A 16 12.57 35.14 33.84
CA GLN A 16 12.11 34.75 32.52
C GLN A 16 11.48 33.37 32.61
N GLY A 17 10.17 33.29 32.33
CA GLY A 17 9.47 32.03 32.16
C GLY A 17 9.88 31.39 30.84
N TYR A 18 10.55 30.25 30.90
CA TYR A 18 10.79 29.42 29.72
C TYR A 18 9.51 28.64 29.41
N SER A 19 8.92 28.86 28.23
CA SER A 19 7.88 27.98 27.71
C SER A 19 8.51 26.66 27.31
N GLN A 20 7.94 25.55 27.76
CA GLN A 20 8.39 24.22 27.38
C GLN A 20 7.81 23.90 25.99
N VAL A 21 8.64 24.00 24.95
CA VAL A 21 8.35 23.33 23.68
C VAL A 21 8.65 21.84 23.89
N ILE A 22 7.60 21.04 24.00
CA ILE A 22 7.72 19.59 24.02
C ILE A 22 7.93 19.16 22.57
N ASP A 23 9.15 18.72 22.22
CA ASP A 23 9.39 18.01 20.97
C ASP A 23 8.59 16.72 20.98
N ARG A 24 7.38 16.77 20.40
CA ARG A 24 6.50 15.61 20.21
C ARG A 24 6.99 14.80 19.01
N PHE A 25 8.26 14.41 19.03
CA PHE A 25 8.75 13.39 18.13
C PHE A 25 8.53 12.03 18.79
N ASN A 26 7.37 11.43 18.53
CA ASN A 26 7.13 10.04 18.87
C ASN A 26 7.41 9.20 17.61
N PRO A 27 8.47 8.36 17.60
CA PRO A 27 8.84 7.55 16.45
C PRO A 27 7.76 6.54 16.03
N ASP A 28 6.78 6.27 16.90
CA ASP A 28 5.65 5.38 16.61
C ASP A 28 4.41 6.13 16.07
N THR A 29 4.49 7.45 15.87
CA THR A 29 3.37 8.23 15.33
C THR A 29 3.45 8.28 13.82
N VAL A 30 2.53 7.58 13.15
CA VAL A 30 2.53 7.39 11.69
C VAL A 30 2.26 8.71 10.94
N LYS A 31 1.62 9.70 11.56
CA LYS A 31 1.44 11.07 11.02
C LYS A 31 0.92 12.05 12.07
N THR A 32 1.62 13.16 12.33
CA THR A 32 1.09 14.28 13.14
C THR A 32 0.44 15.30 12.20
N ILE A 33 -0.85 15.60 12.42
CA ILE A 33 -1.60 16.58 11.63
C ILE A 33 -2.11 17.66 12.58
N THR A 34 -1.72 18.91 12.35
CA THR A 34 -2.25 20.08 13.08
C THR A 34 -3.54 20.53 12.40
N LEU A 35 -4.62 20.60 13.16
CA LEU A 35 -5.93 21.05 12.67
C LEU A 35 -6.18 22.46 13.20
N ASP A 36 -6.34 23.43 12.29
CA ASP A 36 -6.59 24.85 12.65
C ASP A 36 -8.05 25.11 13.09
N SER A 37 -8.93 24.12 12.95
CA SER A 37 -10.36 24.24 13.26
C SER A 37 -10.85 23.12 14.19
N THR A 38 -11.96 23.37 14.90
CA THR A 38 -12.62 22.37 15.74
C THR A 38 -13.20 21.26 14.85
N VAL A 39 -12.51 20.13 14.77
CA VAL A 39 -12.96 18.97 13.99
C VAL A 39 -13.57 17.93 14.94
N ASN A 40 -14.80 17.51 14.66
CA ASN A 40 -15.40 16.35 15.35
C ASN A 40 -14.79 15.07 14.77
N ILE A 41 -13.79 14.52 15.46
CA ILE A 41 -13.20 13.23 15.08
C ILE A 41 -14.15 12.11 15.50
N LYS A 42 -14.93 11.59 14.55
CA LYS A 42 -15.66 10.33 14.72
C LYS A 42 -14.70 9.18 14.48
N ALA A 43 -14.01 8.74 15.54
CA ALA A 43 -13.18 7.54 15.47
C ALA A 43 -14.10 6.29 15.42
N GLU A 44 -14.06 5.56 14.31
CA GLU A 44 -14.64 4.22 14.24
C GLU A 44 -13.60 3.22 14.75
N ARG A 45 -13.99 2.31 15.66
CA ARG A 45 -13.08 1.32 16.22
C ARG A 45 -12.76 0.26 15.15
N LEU A 46 -11.48 0.11 14.82
CA LEU A 46 -11.03 -0.90 13.88
C LEU A 46 -11.31 -2.31 14.46
N ASN A 47 -12.21 -3.02 13.81
CA ASN A 47 -12.63 -4.39 14.09
C ASN A 47 -12.83 -5.13 12.75
N VAL A 48 -13.13 -6.44 12.79
CA VAL A 48 -13.24 -7.24 11.56
C VAL A 48 -14.30 -6.69 10.60
N GLU A 49 -15.47 -6.29 11.10
CA GLU A 49 -16.56 -5.78 10.27
C GLU A 49 -16.21 -4.44 9.61
N THR A 50 -15.64 -3.52 10.38
CA THR A 50 -15.22 -2.19 9.89
C THR A 50 -14.06 -2.31 8.92
N PHE A 51 -13.14 -3.25 9.12
CA PHE A 51 -12.10 -3.59 8.15
C PHE A 51 -12.70 -4.11 6.84
N ILE A 52 -13.60 -5.09 6.91
CA ILE A 52 -14.28 -5.63 5.71
C ILE A 52 -15.01 -4.50 4.98
N ARG A 53 -15.76 -3.67 5.71
CA ARG A 53 -16.48 -2.52 5.14
C ARG A 53 -15.53 -1.52 4.49
N ALA A 54 -14.41 -1.20 5.14
CA ALA A 54 -13.39 -0.31 4.60
C ALA A 54 -12.81 -0.88 3.30
N VAL A 55 -12.42 -2.16 3.28
CA VAL A 55 -11.87 -2.81 2.08
C VAL A 55 -12.89 -2.90 0.94
N ILE A 56 -14.15 -3.22 1.23
CA ILE A 56 -15.22 -3.30 0.22
C ILE A 56 -15.52 -1.93 -0.39
N ASN A 57 -15.53 -0.88 0.43
CA ASN A 57 -15.85 0.48 -0.02
C ASN A 57 -14.64 1.24 -0.55
N ASP A 58 -13.41 0.75 -0.29
CA ASP A 58 -12.20 1.37 -0.79
C ASP A 58 -12.08 1.13 -2.30
N THR A 59 -12.25 2.21 -3.05
CA THR A 59 -12.08 2.23 -4.51
C THR A 59 -10.71 2.74 -4.92
N SER A 60 -9.87 3.20 -4.00
CA SER A 60 -8.58 3.82 -4.30
C SER A 60 -7.64 2.85 -5.01
N PHE A 61 -7.57 1.60 -4.54
CA PHE A 61 -6.77 0.55 -5.18
C PHE A 61 -7.27 0.25 -6.60
N TYR A 62 -8.58 0.10 -6.77
CA TYR A 62 -9.19 -0.13 -8.07
C TYR A 62 -8.98 1.05 -9.04
N GLN A 63 -9.12 2.28 -8.56
CA GLN A 63 -8.87 3.50 -9.33
C GLN A 63 -7.40 3.61 -9.73
N ALA A 64 -6.47 3.40 -8.80
CA ALA A 64 -5.03 3.41 -9.09
C ALA A 64 -4.68 2.39 -10.18
N PHE A 65 -5.20 1.16 -10.08
CA PHE A 65 -5.00 0.14 -11.10
C PHE A 65 -5.61 0.53 -12.46
N ARG A 66 -6.79 1.14 -12.46
CA ARG A 66 -7.41 1.69 -13.68
C ARG A 66 -6.60 2.83 -14.30
N ASP A 67 -5.96 3.65 -13.49
CA ASP A 67 -5.18 4.79 -13.96
C ASP A 67 -3.81 4.38 -14.51
N MET A 68 -3.24 3.25 -14.08
CA MET A 68 -2.00 2.70 -14.64
C MET A 68 -2.07 2.55 -16.17
N LYS A 69 -3.27 2.33 -16.73
CA LYS A 69 -3.53 2.24 -18.17
C LYS A 69 -3.18 3.49 -18.97
N ARG A 70 -3.04 4.64 -18.31
CA ARG A 70 -2.77 5.92 -18.96
C ARG A 70 -1.27 6.19 -19.13
N TYR A 71 -0.43 5.40 -18.46
CA TYR A 71 1.00 5.70 -18.32
C TYR A 71 1.85 4.56 -18.86
N THR A 72 2.98 4.92 -19.47
CA THR A 72 4.04 3.95 -19.80
C THR A 72 4.88 3.72 -18.55
N PHE A 73 5.04 2.46 -18.12
CA PHE A 73 5.80 2.13 -16.92
C PHE A 73 6.51 0.78 -17.04
N ILE A 74 7.52 0.58 -16.19
CA ILE A 74 8.19 -0.71 -15.99
C ILE A 74 7.68 -1.29 -14.67
N ALA A 75 7.22 -2.53 -14.71
CA ALA A 75 6.87 -3.27 -13.51
C ALA A 75 7.87 -4.41 -13.28
N GLU A 76 8.35 -4.53 -12.05
CA GLU A 76 9.24 -5.60 -11.62
C GLU A 76 8.56 -6.42 -10.53
N ASN A 77 8.37 -7.71 -10.80
CA ASN A 77 7.55 -8.59 -9.99
C ASN A 77 8.37 -9.80 -9.55
N ARG A 78 8.40 -10.03 -8.24
CA ARG A 78 9.07 -11.17 -7.61
C ARG A 78 8.05 -11.90 -6.75
N ILE A 79 7.72 -13.13 -7.14
CA ILE A 79 6.74 -13.96 -6.45
C ILE A 79 7.46 -15.17 -5.90
N TYR A 80 7.21 -15.51 -4.64
CA TYR A 80 7.79 -16.66 -3.96
C TYR A 80 6.66 -17.52 -3.39
N SER A 81 6.72 -18.82 -3.66
CA SER A 81 5.88 -19.80 -2.98
C SER A 81 6.68 -20.51 -1.89
N TYR A 82 5.99 -20.86 -0.81
CA TYR A 82 6.57 -21.51 0.35
C TYR A 82 5.87 -22.85 0.61
N ASP A 83 6.66 -23.84 0.99
CA ASP A 83 6.14 -25.12 1.43
C ASP A 83 5.61 -25.05 2.88
N LYS A 84 5.07 -26.17 3.38
CA LYS A 84 4.55 -26.28 4.75
C LYS A 84 5.61 -26.10 5.84
N LYS A 85 6.90 -26.11 5.48
CA LYS A 85 8.04 -25.90 6.38
C LYS A 85 8.63 -24.50 6.21
N ASN A 86 7.91 -23.57 5.58
CA ASN A 86 8.35 -22.21 5.26
C ASN A 86 9.61 -22.14 4.38
N LYS A 87 9.91 -23.19 3.61
CA LYS A 87 11.00 -23.15 2.63
C LYS A 87 10.47 -22.70 1.27
N VAL A 88 11.20 -21.82 0.59
CA VAL A 88 10.89 -21.43 -0.78
C VAL A 88 10.94 -22.67 -1.68
N ASP A 89 9.83 -22.99 -2.32
CA ASP A 89 9.70 -24.13 -3.24
C ASP A 89 9.41 -23.71 -4.69
N GLY A 90 9.22 -22.41 -4.92
CA GLY A 90 9.00 -21.84 -6.23
C GLY A 90 9.21 -20.32 -6.25
N LYS A 91 9.64 -19.82 -7.40
CA LYS A 91 9.96 -18.41 -7.62
C LYS A 91 9.59 -18.00 -9.05
N ILE A 92 9.01 -16.82 -9.18
CA ILE A 92 8.79 -16.15 -10.46
C ILE A 92 9.47 -14.79 -10.40
N TYR A 93 10.23 -14.47 -11.43
CA TYR A 93 10.76 -13.14 -11.69
C TYR A 93 10.29 -12.65 -13.06
N ARG A 94 9.52 -11.56 -13.05
CA ARG A 94 8.98 -10.92 -14.26
C ARG A 94 9.27 -9.44 -14.23
N LYS A 95 10.01 -8.98 -15.24
CA LYS A 95 10.18 -7.56 -15.50
C LYS A 95 9.46 -7.26 -16.80
N ILE A 96 8.48 -6.38 -16.77
CA ILE A 96 7.65 -6.04 -17.92
C ILE A 96 7.64 -4.54 -18.17
N LYS A 97 7.42 -4.16 -19.42
CA LYS A 97 7.20 -2.77 -19.83
C LYS A 97 5.78 -2.66 -20.40
N HIS A 98 4.96 -1.83 -19.77
CA HIS A 98 3.70 -1.39 -20.35
C HIS A 98 3.97 -0.15 -21.20
N ASN A 99 3.69 -0.23 -22.50
CA ASN A 99 3.82 0.88 -23.43
C ASN A 99 2.43 1.39 -23.80
N ASN A 100 2.13 2.61 -23.36
CA ASN A 100 0.90 3.34 -23.68
C ASN A 100 1.17 4.54 -24.62
N SER A 101 2.42 4.72 -25.06
CA SER A 101 2.81 5.72 -26.06
C SER A 101 2.57 5.18 -27.48
N GLY A 102 1.31 4.87 -27.80
CA GLY A 102 0.90 4.22 -29.07
C GLY A 102 -0.12 3.10 -28.85
N PRO A 103 -0.27 2.14 -29.79
CA PRO A 103 -1.03 0.93 -29.55
C PRO A 103 -0.52 0.22 -28.30
N TYR A 104 -1.44 -0.12 -27.39
CA TYR A 104 -1.07 -0.75 -26.14
C TYR A 104 -0.25 -2.01 -26.38
N LYS A 105 0.90 -2.12 -25.70
CA LYS A 105 1.74 -3.30 -25.73
C LYS A 105 2.39 -3.55 -24.38
N MET A 106 2.28 -4.78 -23.90
CA MET A 106 3.07 -5.27 -22.78
C MET A 106 4.24 -6.11 -23.32
N GLU A 107 5.44 -5.82 -22.83
CA GLU A 107 6.68 -6.46 -23.28
C GLU A 107 7.41 -7.07 -22.09
N TYR A 108 7.79 -8.35 -22.21
CA TYR A 108 8.67 -8.99 -21.24
C TYR A 108 10.10 -8.50 -21.45
N LEU A 109 10.67 -7.85 -20.43
CA LEU A 109 12.08 -7.53 -20.32
C LEU A 109 12.86 -8.68 -19.66
N VAL A 110 12.24 -9.34 -18.68
CA VAL A 110 12.75 -10.56 -18.04
C VAL A 110 11.59 -11.50 -17.73
N LYS A 111 11.78 -12.80 -17.95
CA LYS A 111 10.82 -13.86 -17.62
C LYS A 111 11.57 -15.11 -17.14
N GLU A 112 11.58 -15.32 -15.84
CA GLU A 112 12.26 -16.44 -15.19
C GLU A 112 11.29 -17.11 -14.21
N ASP A 113 11.16 -18.43 -14.32
CA ASP A 113 10.33 -19.25 -13.44
C ASP A 113 11.21 -20.40 -12.90
N GLU A 114 11.21 -20.61 -11.59
CA GLU A 114 12.02 -21.62 -10.91
C GLU A 114 11.14 -22.44 -9.94
N GLY A 115 11.46 -23.72 -9.75
CA GLY A 115 10.80 -24.59 -8.77
C GLY A 115 9.38 -25.02 -9.16
N LYS A 116 8.53 -25.24 -8.15
CA LYS A 116 7.20 -25.86 -8.30
C LYS A 116 6.11 -24.82 -8.57
N MET A 117 6.22 -24.13 -9.71
CA MET A 117 5.22 -23.13 -10.12
C MET A 117 4.04 -23.71 -10.89
N TYR A 118 4.26 -24.85 -11.59
CA TYR A 118 3.28 -25.44 -12.51
C TYR A 118 2.96 -26.89 -12.14
N LYS A 119 1.70 -27.26 -12.34
CA LYS A 119 1.22 -28.65 -12.34
C LYS A 119 1.70 -29.36 -13.61
N LYS A 120 1.59 -30.69 -13.65
CA LYS A 120 1.94 -31.50 -14.82
C LYS A 120 1.17 -31.13 -16.10
N ASN A 121 -0.01 -30.54 -15.95
CA ASN A 121 -0.84 -30.08 -17.07
C ASN A 121 -0.51 -28.64 -17.53
N GLY A 122 0.58 -28.04 -17.02
CA GLY A 122 1.00 -26.69 -17.37
C GLY A 122 0.24 -25.55 -16.69
N LYS A 123 -0.81 -25.85 -15.92
CA LYS A 123 -1.52 -24.84 -15.11
C LYS A 123 -0.70 -24.44 -13.89
N TYR A 124 -0.92 -23.23 -13.38
CA TYR A 124 -0.31 -22.81 -12.11
C TYR A 124 -0.69 -23.75 -10.95
N GLN A 125 0.28 -23.98 -10.06
CA GLN A 125 0.06 -24.78 -8.86
C GLN A 125 -0.80 -24.03 -7.84
N LEU A 126 -0.58 -22.72 -7.70
CA LEU A 126 -1.27 -21.86 -6.75
C LEU A 126 -2.20 -20.89 -7.48
N TYR A 127 -3.47 -20.88 -7.07
CA TYR A 127 -4.48 -19.96 -7.58
C TYR A 127 -4.07 -18.48 -7.42
N THR A 128 -3.36 -18.14 -6.35
CA THR A 128 -2.89 -16.76 -6.11
C THR A 128 -1.88 -16.30 -7.16
N VAL A 129 -1.03 -17.21 -7.66
CA VAL A 129 -0.08 -16.93 -8.74
C VAL A 129 -0.82 -16.76 -10.07
N GLU A 130 -1.81 -17.62 -10.33
CA GLU A 130 -2.68 -17.49 -11.51
C GLU A 130 -3.46 -16.17 -11.52
N MET A 131 -4.06 -15.80 -10.38
CA MET A 131 -4.78 -14.55 -10.21
C MET A 131 -3.86 -13.35 -10.42
N PHE A 132 -2.62 -13.41 -9.92
CA PHE A 132 -1.63 -12.37 -10.16
C PHE A 132 -1.32 -12.21 -11.65
N ASP A 133 -1.08 -13.32 -12.35
CA ASP A 133 -0.79 -13.33 -13.79
C ASP A 133 -1.99 -12.80 -14.61
N TYR A 134 -3.21 -13.15 -14.20
CA TYR A 134 -4.46 -12.67 -14.79
C TYR A 134 -4.65 -11.15 -14.64
N ILE A 135 -4.38 -10.60 -13.45
CA ILE A 135 -4.59 -9.18 -13.15
C ILE A 135 -3.48 -8.32 -13.73
N PHE A 136 -2.21 -8.69 -13.53
CA PHE A 136 -1.08 -7.79 -13.75
C PHE A 136 -0.26 -8.10 -15.00
N MET A 137 -0.38 -9.31 -15.57
CA MET A 137 0.47 -9.77 -16.69
C MET A 137 -0.31 -9.95 -17.99
N ASN A 138 -1.54 -9.41 -18.09
CA ASN A 138 -2.39 -9.51 -19.27
C ASN A 138 -2.49 -10.91 -19.89
N ALA A 139 -2.39 -11.97 -19.06
CA ALA A 139 -2.14 -13.33 -19.56
C ALA A 139 -3.25 -13.86 -20.50
N TYR A 140 -4.44 -13.25 -20.45
CA TYR A 140 -5.61 -13.64 -21.24
C TYR A 140 -6.13 -12.53 -22.16
N ASN A 141 -5.30 -11.52 -22.48
CA ASN A 141 -5.77 -10.30 -23.15
C ASN A 141 -6.94 -9.63 -22.41
N THR A 142 -6.95 -9.77 -21.09
CA THR A 142 -7.96 -9.23 -20.16
C THR A 142 -7.74 -7.76 -19.84
N ASP A 143 -6.63 -7.20 -20.31
CA ASP A 143 -6.39 -5.78 -20.22
C ASP A 143 -7.50 -5.03 -20.94
N PHE A 144 -8.27 -4.33 -20.11
CA PHE A 144 -9.06 -3.18 -20.52
C PHE A 144 -10.37 -3.51 -21.24
N VAL A 145 -10.90 -4.72 -21.02
CA VAL A 145 -12.29 -5.04 -21.38
C VAL A 145 -13.23 -4.17 -20.52
N PRO A 146 -14.16 -3.39 -21.11
CA PRO A 146 -15.11 -2.56 -20.37
C PRO A 146 -16.01 -3.36 -19.43
N ASN A 147 -16.19 -4.65 -19.73
CA ASN A 147 -16.93 -5.63 -18.96
C ASN A 147 -16.07 -6.90 -18.89
N ALA A 148 -15.17 -6.99 -17.90
CA ALA A 148 -14.64 -8.30 -17.54
C ALA A 148 -15.84 -9.15 -17.09
N PRO A 149 -16.07 -10.35 -17.68
CA PRO A 149 -17.12 -11.21 -17.18
C PRO A 149 -16.84 -11.45 -15.69
N ALA A 150 -17.81 -11.12 -14.83
CA ALA A 150 -17.79 -11.60 -13.46
C ALA A 150 -17.64 -13.11 -13.57
N GLY A 151 -16.49 -13.64 -13.16
CA GLY A 151 -16.15 -15.03 -13.42
C GLY A 151 -17.29 -15.93 -12.99
N ASP A 152 -17.91 -16.61 -13.95
CA ASP A 152 -18.78 -17.75 -13.64
C ASP A 152 -17.93 -18.67 -12.78
N GLY A 153 -18.25 -18.76 -11.48
CA GLY A 153 -17.42 -19.27 -10.40
C GLY A 153 -16.90 -20.71 -10.56
N LYS A 154 -16.08 -20.94 -11.57
CA LYS A 154 -15.42 -22.18 -11.93
C LYS A 154 -13.96 -21.85 -12.21
N GLY A 155 -13.24 -21.56 -11.12
CA GLY A 155 -11.79 -21.76 -11.10
C GLY A 155 -11.50 -23.23 -11.40
N GLY A 156 -10.69 -23.48 -12.43
CA GLY A 156 -10.26 -24.81 -12.84
C GLY A 156 -8.77 -25.04 -12.66
#